data_AF-C1H6X0-F1
#
_entry.id   AF-C1H6X0-F1
#
_cell.length_a   1.000
_cell.length_b   1.000
_cell.length_c   1.000
_cell.angle_alpha   90.00
_cell.angle_beta   90.00
_cell.angle_gamma   90.00
#
_symmetry.space_group_name_H-M   'P 1'
#
loop_
_entity.id
_entity.type
_entity.pdbx_description
1 polymer ?
#
loop_
_entity_poly.entity_id
_entity_poly.type
_entity_poly.pdbx_seq_one_letter_code
_entity_poly.pdbx_strand_id
1 'polypeptide(L)'
;MASRALRRVNWTTELLQLPRTQFSHIPFRSIISSPTYRQSQNATARASTASKPYRSSTSSSKPLSSNSTSNSTSNPNSTSTTPESKPAPTAANVQNISKSGLADDLADIDISGVNTNNNNHIDWTRSFHGLSAEPFSKEAAEVLTQEINPDDVEIKPDGIVYLPEIKYRRILNKAFGPGGWGLAPRSESIVTAKTVTREYALVAHGRLVSVARGEQDYFSPDGIPTATEGCKSNAMMRCCKDLGVASELWDPRWIRQFRAKYTREAFVEHVTTKRKTKIWLRKGDPVSYPWKETK
;
A
#
# COMPACT_ATOMS: atom_id res chain seq x y z
N MET A 1 37.77 -43.34 -35.50
CA MET A 1 37.19 -41.98 -35.39
C MET A 1 37.20 -41.58 -33.91
N ALA A 2 37.44 -40.29 -33.64
CA ALA A 2 38.18 -39.79 -32.48
C ALA A 2 37.54 -39.93 -31.09
N SER A 3 38.43 -40.11 -30.11
CA SER A 3 38.26 -40.13 -28.66
C SER A 3 37.83 -38.77 -28.08
N ARG A 4 37.00 -38.77 -27.03
CA ARG A 4 36.90 -37.67 -26.05
C ARG A 4 36.84 -38.23 -24.63
N ALA A 5 37.94 -38.01 -23.91
CA ALA A 5 38.15 -38.38 -22.53
C ALA A 5 37.55 -37.36 -21.54
N LEU A 6 37.19 -37.88 -20.37
CA LEU A 6 36.67 -37.22 -19.17
C LEU A 6 37.65 -36.19 -18.57
N ARG A 7 37.13 -35.10 -17.98
CA ARG A 7 37.72 -34.48 -16.77
C ARG A 7 36.61 -33.90 -15.88
N ARG A 8 36.45 -34.50 -14.69
CA ARG A 8 35.80 -33.89 -13.52
C ARG A 8 36.76 -32.87 -12.91
N VAL A 9 36.20 -31.80 -12.34
CA VAL A 9 36.92 -30.82 -11.53
C VAL A 9 36.17 -30.71 -10.21
N ASN A 10 36.81 -31.14 -9.11
CA ASN A 10 36.41 -30.86 -7.74
C ASN A 10 37.36 -29.77 -7.21
N TRP A 11 36.82 -28.73 -6.58
CA TRP A 11 37.60 -27.77 -5.79
C TRP A 11 37.17 -27.88 -4.34
N THR A 12 38.13 -28.24 -3.49
CA THR A 12 38.13 -28.08 -2.04
C THR A 12 39.35 -27.22 -1.71
N THR A 13 39.15 -26.04 -1.11
CA THR A 13 40.24 -25.28 -0.50
C THR A 13 39.75 -24.47 0.69
N GLU A 14 40.64 -24.40 1.66
CA GLU A 14 40.49 -24.04 3.06
C GLU A 14 40.19 -22.57 3.35
N LEU A 15 39.56 -22.40 4.52
CA LEU A 15 39.70 -21.33 5.51
C LEU A 15 40.79 -20.27 5.28
N LEU A 16 40.35 -19.00 5.19
CA LEU A 16 41.09 -17.85 5.69
C LEU A 16 40.13 -16.89 6.40
N GLN A 17 40.41 -16.64 7.68
CA GLN A 17 39.75 -15.66 8.54
C GLN A 17 40.11 -14.24 8.08
N LEU A 18 39.11 -13.34 8.01
CA LEU A 18 39.30 -11.89 7.91
C LEU A 18 38.44 -11.19 8.98
N PRO A 19 38.91 -10.05 9.51
CA PRO A 19 38.41 -9.49 10.75
C PRO A 19 37.14 -8.64 10.58
N ARG A 20 36.39 -8.59 11.69
CA ARG A 20 35.25 -7.72 12.01
C ARG A 20 35.45 -6.28 11.51
N THR A 21 34.61 -5.85 10.56
CA THR A 21 34.34 -4.43 10.30
C THR A 21 33.01 -4.05 10.96
N GLN A 22 33.07 -3.03 11.82
CA GLN A 22 31.90 -2.41 12.44
C GLN A 22 31.11 -1.65 11.36
N PHE A 23 29.94 -2.16 10.99
CA PHE A 23 28.95 -1.36 10.26
C PHE A 23 28.10 -0.59 11.27
N SER A 24 28.25 0.73 11.24
CA SER A 24 27.38 1.68 11.92
C SER A 24 25.92 1.46 11.49
N HIS A 25 25.06 1.14 12.46
CA HIS A 25 23.62 1.07 12.29
C HIS A 25 23.07 2.44 11.89
N ILE A 26 22.62 2.58 10.63
CA ILE A 26 21.72 3.65 10.22
C ILE A 26 20.31 3.24 10.65
N PRO A 27 19.58 4.03 11.48
CA PRO A 27 18.22 3.70 11.82
C PRO A 27 17.33 3.96 10.59
N PHE A 28 16.87 2.87 9.94
CA PHE A 28 15.76 2.93 9.00
C PHE A 28 14.50 3.38 9.76
N ARG A 29 14.10 4.65 9.58
CA ARG A 29 12.78 5.15 10.00
C ARG A 29 11.72 4.54 9.06
N SER A 30 11.13 3.40 9.43
CA SER A 30 9.94 2.89 8.77
C SER A 30 8.71 3.68 9.26
N ILE A 31 8.29 4.71 8.54
CA ILE A 31 6.98 5.33 8.73
C ILE A 31 6.01 4.55 7.84
N ILE A 32 5.58 3.37 8.29
CA ILE A 32 4.50 2.63 7.63
C ILE A 32 3.19 3.04 8.30
N SER A 33 2.58 4.10 7.77
CA SER A 33 1.16 4.39 8.02
C SER A 33 0.33 3.35 7.28
N SER A 34 -0.07 2.30 7.98
CA SER A 34 -0.95 1.28 7.43
C SER A 34 -2.35 1.84 7.16
N PRO A 35 -2.93 1.67 5.95
CA PRO A 35 -4.35 1.94 5.74
C PRO A 35 -5.17 0.90 6.53
N THR A 36 -6.23 1.37 7.17
CA THR A 36 -7.19 0.52 7.90
C THR A 36 -8.02 -0.23 6.86
N TYR A 37 -7.75 -1.52 6.66
CA TYR A 37 -8.63 -2.38 5.89
C TYR A 37 -9.92 -2.58 6.68
N ARG A 38 -10.90 -1.69 6.46
CA ARG A 38 -12.24 -1.79 7.06
C ARG A 38 -13.01 -2.86 6.30
N GLN A 39 -12.84 -4.11 6.70
CA GLN A 39 -13.70 -5.19 6.22
C GLN A 39 -15.12 -4.95 6.77
N SER A 40 -16.04 -4.57 5.88
CA SER A 40 -17.47 -4.50 6.16
C SER A 40 -17.98 -5.90 6.50
N GLN A 41 -18.12 -6.20 7.79
CA GLN A 41 -18.93 -7.34 8.23
C GLN A 41 -20.37 -6.83 8.42
N ASN A 42 -21.18 -7.00 7.38
CA ASN A 42 -22.62 -6.93 7.52
C ASN A 42 -23.05 -8.08 8.45
N ALA A 43 -23.46 -7.72 9.67
CA ALA A 43 -24.09 -8.62 10.62
C ALA A 43 -25.51 -8.93 10.12
N THR A 44 -25.74 -10.17 9.70
CA THR A 44 -27.08 -10.70 9.48
C THR A 44 -27.75 -10.90 10.84
N ALA A 45 -28.89 -10.24 11.03
CA ALA A 45 -29.63 -10.16 12.26
C ALA A 45 -30.19 -11.51 12.71
N ARG A 46 -30.11 -11.72 14.03
CA ARG A 46 -30.72 -12.80 14.81
C ARG A 46 -32.24 -12.62 14.85
N ALA A 47 -32.98 -13.62 14.40
CA ALA A 47 -34.41 -13.76 14.63
C ALA A 47 -34.64 -14.63 15.87
N SER A 48 -35.25 -14.06 16.92
CA SER A 48 -35.95 -14.81 17.96
C SER A 48 -36.96 -13.88 18.66
N THR A 49 -38.15 -13.86 18.06
CA THR A 49 -39.51 -13.89 18.65
C THR A 49 -39.77 -13.38 20.09
N ALA A 50 -40.75 -12.46 20.15
CA ALA A 50 -41.85 -12.30 21.11
C ALA A 50 -41.50 -11.92 22.56
N SER A 51 -42.20 -11.07 23.32
CA SER A 51 -43.37 -10.15 23.18
C SER A 51 -43.46 -9.48 24.59
N LYS A 52 -43.67 -8.18 24.83
CA LYS A 52 -44.92 -7.39 24.84
C LYS A 52 -44.61 -6.00 25.48
N PRO A 53 -45.47 -4.97 25.31
CA PRO A 53 -45.14 -3.55 25.48
C PRO A 53 -45.82 -2.85 26.68
N TYR A 54 -45.27 -1.70 27.11
CA TYR A 54 -45.90 -0.64 27.94
C TYR A 54 -44.94 0.57 28.00
N ARG A 55 -45.29 1.86 28.05
CA ARG A 55 -46.40 2.73 27.63
C ARG A 55 -45.81 4.14 27.74
N SER A 56 -46.30 5.02 26.89
CA SER A 56 -45.99 6.44 26.68
C SER A 56 -46.20 7.38 27.88
N SER A 57 -45.43 8.47 27.93
CA SER A 57 -45.98 9.84 28.06
C SER A 57 -44.99 10.92 27.61
N THR A 58 -45.61 11.98 27.12
CA THR A 58 -45.18 13.09 26.27
C THR A 58 -44.73 14.31 27.08
N SER A 59 -43.88 15.17 26.53
CA SER A 59 -44.18 16.62 26.39
C SER A 59 -43.13 17.36 25.57
N SER A 60 -43.62 18.32 24.79
CA SER A 60 -42.98 19.08 23.73
C SER A 60 -42.62 20.51 24.15
N SER A 61 -41.86 21.18 23.27
CA SER A 61 -41.81 22.63 22.93
C SER A 61 -40.44 23.25 23.21
N LYS A 62 -39.88 24.22 22.46
CA LYS A 62 -39.98 24.76 21.08
C LYS A 62 -38.78 25.75 20.98
N PRO A 63 -38.27 26.12 19.79
CA PRO A 63 -37.06 26.93 19.62
C PRO A 63 -37.35 28.43 19.38
N LEU A 64 -36.35 29.30 19.56
CA LEU A 64 -36.39 30.71 19.14
C LEU A 64 -35.11 31.14 18.41
N SER A 65 -35.31 31.82 17.27
CA SER A 65 -34.33 32.57 16.45
C SER A 65 -34.49 34.08 16.64
N SER A 66 -33.43 34.85 16.40
CA SER A 66 -33.40 36.23 15.81
C SER A 66 -32.12 36.96 16.28
N ASN A 67 -31.59 38.01 15.65
CA ASN A 67 -31.39 38.43 14.25
C ASN A 67 -30.44 39.66 14.36
N SER A 68 -29.58 39.87 13.35
CA SER A 68 -29.11 41.18 12.80
C SER A 68 -28.59 42.32 13.71
N THR A 69 -27.44 42.93 13.38
CA THR A 69 -27.32 44.23 12.65
C THR A 69 -25.87 44.76 12.61
N SER A 70 -25.53 45.36 11.47
CA SER A 70 -24.29 45.97 10.96
C SER A 70 -24.02 47.43 11.41
N ASN A 71 -22.76 47.90 11.27
CA ASN A 71 -22.33 49.19 10.67
C ASN A 71 -20.86 49.51 11.07
N SER A 72 -19.91 49.65 10.11
CA SER A 72 -19.45 50.89 9.42
C SER A 72 -18.52 51.75 10.33
N THR A 73 -17.42 52.42 9.96
CA THR A 73 -16.87 53.02 8.73
C THR A 73 -15.40 53.45 9.01
N SER A 74 -14.53 53.50 7.99
CA SER A 74 -13.60 54.62 7.65
C SER A 74 -12.19 54.20 7.17
N ASN A 75 -11.92 54.66 5.94
CA ASN A 75 -10.64 54.79 5.21
C ASN A 75 -10.30 56.32 5.22
N PRO A 76 -9.09 56.85 4.85
CA PRO A 76 -8.58 56.71 3.46
C PRO A 76 -7.06 56.89 3.18
N ASN A 77 -6.69 56.48 1.95
CA ASN A 77 -5.69 56.97 0.98
C ASN A 77 -4.34 57.59 1.36
N SER A 78 -3.29 57.12 0.66
CA SER A 78 -2.22 57.94 0.09
C SER A 78 -1.65 57.27 -1.18
N THR A 79 -1.56 58.02 -2.28
CA THR A 79 -1.14 57.60 -3.64
C THR A 79 0.19 58.26 -4.01
N SER A 80 1.11 57.53 -4.67
CA SER A 80 2.17 58.07 -5.57
C SER A 80 2.76 56.89 -6.39
N THR A 81 2.41 56.76 -7.68
CA THR A 81 3.13 57.15 -8.92
C THR A 81 4.38 56.31 -9.30
N THR A 82 4.22 55.63 -10.45
CA THR A 82 5.04 54.82 -11.39
C THR A 82 6.38 55.44 -11.89
N PRO A 83 7.22 54.85 -12.81
CA PRO A 83 7.04 53.64 -13.68
C PRO A 83 8.26 52.68 -13.90
N GLU A 84 7.94 51.46 -14.36
CA GLU A 84 8.54 50.70 -15.50
C GLU A 84 10.03 50.28 -15.51
N SER A 85 10.29 48.97 -15.31
CA SER A 85 11.34 48.22 -16.06
C SER A 85 11.15 46.69 -15.99
N LYS A 86 11.06 46.07 -17.19
CA LYS A 86 11.31 44.65 -17.59
C LYS A 86 10.69 43.47 -16.78
N PRO A 87 9.89 42.57 -17.42
CA PRO A 87 9.59 41.27 -16.84
C PRO A 87 10.70 40.25 -17.16
N ALA A 88 11.29 39.66 -16.12
CA ALA A 88 12.12 38.46 -16.18
C ALA A 88 11.20 37.21 -16.06
N PRO A 89 11.61 36.02 -16.56
CA PRO A 89 10.68 34.92 -16.81
C PRO A 89 10.14 34.34 -15.50
N THR A 90 8.82 34.14 -15.51
CA THR A 90 7.98 33.61 -14.45
C THR A 90 8.58 32.36 -13.82
N ALA A 91 8.89 32.44 -12.52
CA ALA A 91 9.09 31.28 -11.67
C ALA A 91 7.84 30.38 -11.76
N ALA A 92 8.04 29.12 -12.15
CA ALA A 92 6.99 28.12 -12.27
C ALA A 92 6.16 28.09 -10.98
N ASN A 93 4.88 28.44 -11.14
CA ASN A 93 3.86 28.43 -10.11
C ASN A 93 3.71 27.01 -9.56
N VAL A 94 4.19 26.77 -8.34
CA VAL A 94 3.91 25.55 -7.58
C VAL A 94 2.42 25.58 -7.22
N GLN A 95 1.58 25.23 -8.18
CA GLN A 95 0.16 25.09 -7.97
C GLN A 95 -0.09 23.89 -7.06
N ASN A 96 -0.91 24.16 -6.05
CA ASN A 96 -1.23 23.29 -4.94
C ASN A 96 -1.71 21.90 -5.43
N ILE A 97 -0.84 20.89 -5.32
CA ILE A 97 -1.04 19.48 -5.74
C ILE A 97 -2.36 18.90 -5.19
N SER A 98 -2.84 19.43 -4.06
CA SER A 98 -4.11 19.04 -3.44
C SER A 98 -5.36 19.45 -4.21
N LYS A 99 -5.30 20.43 -5.11
CA LYS A 99 -6.44 20.89 -5.92
C LYS A 99 -6.35 20.53 -7.40
N SER A 100 -5.13 20.33 -7.91
CA SER A 100 -4.92 20.03 -9.35
C SER A 100 -4.86 18.54 -9.68
N GLY A 101 -4.79 17.66 -8.67
CA GLY A 101 -4.44 16.25 -8.90
C GLY A 101 -2.99 16.12 -9.36
N LEU A 102 -2.41 14.93 -9.18
CA LEU A 102 -1.21 14.55 -9.92
C LEU A 102 -1.68 14.22 -11.33
N ALA A 103 -1.80 15.23 -12.18
CA ALA A 103 -1.90 15.00 -13.62
C ALA A 103 -0.51 14.52 -14.06
N ASP A 104 -0.27 13.20 -13.94
CA ASP A 104 0.72 12.56 -14.81
C ASP A 104 0.04 12.44 -16.16
N ASP A 105 -0.31 13.56 -16.80
CA ASP A 105 -0.71 13.52 -18.20
C ASP A 105 0.45 12.82 -18.91
N LEU A 106 0.17 11.59 -19.36
CA LEU A 106 1.07 10.79 -20.15
C LEU A 106 1.37 11.67 -21.35
N ALA A 107 2.48 12.40 -21.30
CA ALA A 107 2.93 13.19 -22.42
C ALA A 107 2.95 12.19 -23.57
N ASP A 108 2.10 12.43 -24.57
CA ASP A 108 2.09 11.68 -25.81
C ASP A 108 3.52 11.74 -26.33
N ILE A 109 4.32 10.72 -26.02
CA ILE A 109 5.58 10.52 -26.69
C ILE A 109 5.14 10.24 -28.11
N ASP A 110 5.30 11.25 -28.95
CA ASP A 110 5.00 11.21 -30.36
C ASP A 110 5.95 10.19 -31.00
N ILE A 111 5.57 8.90 -30.94
CA ILE A 111 6.24 7.78 -31.63
C ILE A 111 5.98 7.88 -33.15
N SER A 112 5.39 8.97 -33.64
CA SER A 112 5.17 9.26 -35.06
C SER A 112 6.45 9.40 -35.91
N GLY A 113 7.65 9.24 -35.30
CA GLY A 113 8.94 9.25 -36.00
C GLY A 113 9.67 7.90 -36.11
N VAL A 114 9.12 6.79 -35.59
CA VAL A 114 9.76 5.47 -35.67
C VAL A 114 8.98 4.58 -36.64
N ASN A 115 9.55 4.33 -37.82
CA ASN A 115 9.05 3.42 -38.87
C ASN A 115 8.29 2.20 -38.31
N THR A 116 6.95 2.28 -38.34
CA THR A 116 5.99 1.27 -37.87
C THR A 116 5.86 0.09 -38.84
N ASN A 117 6.97 -0.59 -39.13
CA ASN A 117 6.99 -1.93 -39.74
C ASN A 117 7.35 -3.04 -38.73
N ASN A 118 7.28 -2.74 -37.42
CA ASN A 118 7.41 -3.72 -36.33
C ASN A 118 6.14 -3.75 -35.46
N ASN A 119 5.29 -4.75 -35.68
CA ASN A 119 3.91 -4.91 -35.20
C ASN A 119 3.65 -5.09 -33.68
N ASN A 120 4.55 -4.69 -32.77
CA ASN A 120 4.48 -5.14 -31.37
C ASN A 120 4.53 -4.03 -30.28
N HIS A 121 4.08 -2.80 -30.56
CA HIS A 121 3.92 -1.82 -29.47
C HIS A 121 2.62 -2.07 -28.68
N ILE A 122 2.75 -2.52 -27.43
CA ILE A 122 1.61 -2.81 -26.55
C ILE A 122 1.41 -1.65 -25.59
N ASP A 123 0.27 -0.97 -25.69
CA ASP A 123 -0.14 0.04 -24.71
C ASP A 123 -0.72 -0.62 -23.44
N TRP A 124 0.11 -0.72 -22.40
CA TRP A 124 -0.28 -1.32 -21.12
C TRP A 124 -1.31 -0.52 -20.33
N THR A 125 -1.64 0.72 -20.71
CA THR A 125 -2.67 1.52 -20.02
C THR A 125 -4.08 1.01 -20.31
N ARG A 126 -4.29 0.34 -21.45
CA ARG A 126 -5.60 -0.20 -21.87
C ARG A 126 -5.60 -1.66 -22.31
N SER A 127 -4.45 -2.20 -22.74
CA SER A 127 -4.34 -3.56 -23.26
C SER A 127 -4.64 -4.67 -22.25
N PHE A 128 -5.15 -5.80 -22.75
CA PHE A 128 -5.30 -7.08 -22.04
C PHE A 128 -4.41 -8.18 -22.63
N HIS A 129 -3.34 -7.79 -23.33
CA HIS A 129 -2.44 -8.71 -24.04
C HIS A 129 -1.88 -9.82 -23.13
N GLY A 130 -1.97 -11.07 -23.60
CA GLY A 130 -1.44 -12.25 -22.92
C GLY A 130 -2.22 -12.70 -21.67
N LEU A 131 -3.29 -11.99 -21.27
CA LEU A 131 -4.11 -12.39 -20.14
C LEU A 131 -4.74 -13.76 -20.39
N SER A 132 -4.53 -14.70 -19.46
CA SER A 132 -5.03 -16.08 -19.55
C SER A 132 -4.62 -16.85 -20.81
N ALA A 133 -3.59 -16.40 -21.55
CA ALA A 133 -3.17 -17.06 -22.79
C ALA A 133 -2.56 -18.44 -22.54
N GLU A 134 -1.72 -18.56 -21.50
CA GLU A 134 -1.08 -19.82 -21.10
C GLU A 134 -0.68 -19.76 -19.61
N PRO A 135 -0.57 -20.92 -18.91
CA PRO A 135 -0.04 -20.95 -17.55
C PRO A 135 1.45 -20.52 -17.51
N PHE A 136 1.96 -20.14 -16.33
CA PHE A 136 3.42 -19.98 -16.16
C PHE A 136 4.12 -21.34 -16.16
N SER A 137 5.44 -21.34 -16.29
CA SER A 137 6.24 -22.57 -16.15
C SER A 137 5.95 -23.26 -14.82
N LYS A 138 6.10 -24.59 -14.79
CA LYS A 138 5.87 -25.38 -13.56
C LYS A 138 6.73 -24.89 -12.38
N GLU A 139 7.97 -24.51 -12.65
CA GLU A 139 8.89 -23.95 -11.65
C GLU A 139 8.37 -22.63 -11.07
N ALA A 140 7.92 -21.70 -11.93
CA ALA A 140 7.34 -20.44 -11.46
C ALA A 140 6.05 -20.69 -10.67
N ALA A 141 5.18 -21.59 -11.14
CA ALA A 141 3.94 -21.96 -10.46
C ALA A 141 4.19 -22.57 -9.07
N GLU A 142 5.21 -23.41 -8.94
CA GLU A 142 5.63 -24.00 -7.66
C GLU A 142 6.11 -22.92 -6.68
N VAL A 143 6.88 -21.93 -7.15
CA VAL A 143 7.32 -20.79 -6.31
C VAL A 143 6.15 -19.91 -5.89
N LEU A 144 5.22 -19.61 -6.80
CA LEU A 144 4.09 -18.70 -6.54
C LEU A 144 3.07 -19.30 -5.57
N THR A 145 2.89 -20.62 -5.60
CA THR A 145 1.94 -21.34 -4.74
C THR A 145 2.59 -21.95 -3.51
N GLN A 146 3.89 -21.70 -3.29
CA GLN A 146 4.63 -22.19 -2.13
C GLN A 146 4.03 -21.67 -0.82
N GLU A 147 3.91 -22.56 0.17
CA GLU A 147 3.42 -22.19 1.50
C GLU A 147 4.28 -21.10 2.15
N ILE A 148 3.63 -20.15 2.83
CA ILE A 148 4.34 -19.06 3.51
C ILE A 148 5.03 -19.59 4.77
N ASN A 149 6.29 -19.21 4.96
CA ASN A 149 6.95 -19.38 6.25
C ASN A 149 6.20 -18.57 7.34
N PRO A 150 5.62 -19.21 8.39
CA PRO A 150 4.94 -18.50 9.46
C PRO A 150 5.80 -17.42 10.13
N ASP A 151 7.12 -17.55 10.08
CA ASP A 151 8.01 -16.57 10.68
C ASP A 151 8.10 -15.24 9.94
N ASP A 152 7.71 -15.22 8.67
CA ASP A 152 7.69 -14.03 7.82
C ASP A 152 6.39 -13.24 7.93
N VAL A 153 5.41 -13.79 8.64
CA VAL A 153 4.07 -13.24 8.80
C VAL A 153 4.02 -12.38 10.04
N GLU A 154 3.51 -11.16 9.87
CA GLU A 154 3.41 -10.14 10.90
C GLU A 154 1.98 -9.95 11.36
N ILE A 155 1.81 -9.37 12.56
CA ILE A 155 0.50 -8.99 13.09
C ILE A 155 0.49 -7.51 13.47
N LYS A 156 -0.54 -6.81 13.03
CA LYS A 156 -0.81 -5.43 13.45
C LYS A 156 -1.41 -5.42 14.86
N PRO A 157 -1.29 -4.30 15.62
CA PRO A 157 -1.90 -4.18 16.94
C PRO A 157 -3.42 -4.39 16.98
N ASP A 158 -4.11 -4.18 15.85
CA ASP A 158 -5.55 -4.43 15.66
C ASP A 158 -5.91 -5.92 15.49
N GLY A 159 -4.92 -6.80 15.31
CA GLY A 159 -5.09 -8.23 15.13
C GLY A 159 -5.12 -8.70 13.68
N ILE A 160 -4.91 -7.81 12.71
CA ILE A 160 -4.81 -8.18 11.30
C ILE A 160 -3.44 -8.81 11.03
N VAL A 161 -3.47 -10.04 10.51
CA VAL A 161 -2.28 -10.78 10.08
C VAL A 161 -1.94 -10.37 8.65
N TYR A 162 -0.67 -10.12 8.36
CA TYR A 162 -0.23 -9.69 7.02
C TYR A 162 1.19 -10.18 6.71
N LEU A 163 1.48 -10.31 5.42
CA LEU A 163 2.83 -10.53 4.92
C LEU A 163 3.42 -9.18 4.49
N PRO A 164 4.63 -8.79 4.93
CA PRO A 164 5.26 -7.55 4.49
C PRO A 164 5.48 -7.50 2.97
N GLU A 165 5.29 -6.33 2.37
CA GLU A 165 5.35 -6.10 0.90
C GLU A 165 6.64 -6.61 0.25
N ILE A 166 7.77 -6.48 0.95
CA ILE A 166 9.06 -6.96 0.46
C ILE A 166 9.08 -8.47 0.20
N LYS A 167 8.28 -9.25 0.94
CA LYS A 167 8.20 -10.70 0.77
C LYS A 167 7.49 -11.06 -0.53
N TYR A 168 6.41 -10.35 -0.89
CA TYR A 168 5.77 -10.49 -2.20
C TYR A 168 6.75 -10.18 -3.35
N ARG A 169 7.52 -9.09 -3.24
CA ARG A 169 8.55 -8.76 -4.26
C ARG A 169 9.60 -9.85 -4.41
N ARG A 170 10.03 -10.46 -3.30
CA ARG A 170 10.99 -11.58 -3.31
C ARG A 170 10.41 -12.81 -3.97
N ILE A 171 9.13 -13.12 -3.73
CA ILE A 171 8.43 -14.24 -4.39
C ILE A 171 8.33 -13.99 -5.89
N LEU A 172 7.93 -12.78 -6.32
CA LEU A 172 7.88 -12.42 -7.75
C LEU A 172 9.27 -12.49 -8.41
N ASN A 173 10.31 -11.98 -7.75
CA ASN A 173 11.68 -12.07 -8.26
C ASN A 173 12.17 -13.52 -8.35
N LYS A 174 11.79 -14.39 -7.40
CA LYS A 174 12.13 -15.82 -7.42
C LYS A 174 11.37 -16.55 -8.54
N ALA A 175 10.10 -16.20 -8.78
CA ALA A 175 9.26 -16.86 -9.77
C ALA A 175 9.55 -16.41 -11.22
N PHE A 176 9.75 -15.10 -11.44
CA PHE A 176 9.86 -14.51 -12.78
C PHE A 176 11.26 -14.01 -13.13
N GLY A 177 12.14 -13.88 -12.14
CA GLY A 177 13.43 -13.22 -12.28
C GLY A 177 13.33 -11.69 -12.14
N PRO A 178 14.41 -11.01 -11.69
CA PRO A 178 14.48 -9.55 -11.73
C PRO A 178 14.28 -9.01 -13.15
N GLY A 179 13.41 -8.01 -13.33
CA GLY A 179 13.04 -7.48 -14.65
C GLY A 179 12.04 -8.34 -15.42
N GLY A 180 11.71 -9.55 -14.94
CA GLY A 180 10.69 -10.42 -15.54
C GLY A 180 9.26 -10.03 -15.20
N TRP A 181 9.05 -9.00 -14.37
CA TRP A 181 7.74 -8.49 -14.00
C TRP A 181 7.79 -6.98 -13.72
N GLY A 182 6.63 -6.32 -13.77
CA GLY A 182 6.48 -4.90 -13.49
C GLY A 182 5.02 -4.50 -13.25
N LEU A 183 4.83 -3.31 -12.69
CA LEU A 183 3.51 -2.69 -12.59
C LEU A 183 3.40 -1.56 -13.61
N ALA A 184 2.40 -1.62 -14.46
CA ALA A 184 2.02 -0.55 -15.38
C ALA A 184 0.86 0.26 -14.78
N PRO A 185 0.95 1.61 -14.69
CA PRO A 185 -0.19 2.43 -14.31
C PRO A 185 -1.28 2.35 -15.40
N ARG A 186 -2.53 2.22 -14.98
CA ARG A 186 -3.70 2.10 -15.87
C ARG A 186 -4.59 3.33 -15.89
N SER A 187 -4.46 4.18 -14.86
CA SER A 187 -5.25 5.38 -14.69
C SER A 187 -4.39 6.49 -14.11
N GLU A 188 -4.90 7.72 -14.13
CA GLU A 188 -4.36 8.79 -13.30
C GLU A 188 -4.44 8.48 -11.82
N SER A 189 -3.57 9.13 -11.05
CA SER A 189 -3.62 9.08 -9.59
C SER A 189 -4.77 9.98 -9.09
N ILE A 190 -5.75 9.37 -8.43
CA ILE A 190 -6.83 10.10 -7.79
C ILE A 190 -6.40 10.44 -6.37
N VAL A 191 -6.18 11.73 -6.11
CA VAL A 191 -5.85 12.26 -4.78
C VAL A 191 -7.11 12.85 -4.16
N THR A 192 -7.65 12.18 -3.15
CA THR A 192 -8.74 12.71 -2.31
C THR A 192 -8.17 13.36 -1.07
N ALA A 193 -8.98 14.05 -0.26
CA ALA A 193 -8.52 14.73 0.96
C ALA A 193 -7.71 13.88 1.97
N LYS A 194 -7.81 12.54 1.91
CA LYS A 194 -7.16 11.63 2.88
C LYS A 194 -6.52 10.39 2.26
N THR A 195 -6.71 10.13 0.97
CA THR A 195 -6.24 8.89 0.35
C THR A 195 -5.84 9.12 -1.11
N VAL A 196 -4.79 8.43 -1.53
CA VAL A 196 -4.35 8.33 -2.93
C VAL A 196 -4.77 6.97 -3.45
N THR A 197 -5.38 6.92 -4.63
CA THR A 197 -5.76 5.67 -5.30
C THR A 197 -5.43 5.71 -6.79
N ARG A 198 -4.96 4.58 -7.32
CA ARG A 198 -4.60 4.42 -8.74
C ARG A 198 -4.77 2.95 -9.15
N GLU A 199 -5.20 2.71 -10.38
CA GLU A 199 -5.24 1.37 -10.94
C GLU A 199 -3.89 0.98 -11.54
N TYR A 200 -3.44 -0.25 -11.25
CA TYR A 200 -2.21 -0.81 -11.78
C TYR A 200 -2.47 -2.18 -12.39
N ALA A 201 -1.72 -2.50 -13.44
CA ALA A 201 -1.63 -3.80 -14.05
C ALA A 201 -0.31 -4.47 -13.69
N LEU A 202 -0.36 -5.66 -13.11
CA LEU A 202 0.80 -6.53 -13.00
C LEU A 202 1.04 -7.20 -14.35
N VAL A 203 2.24 -6.98 -14.90
CA VAL A 203 2.72 -7.60 -16.12
C VAL A 203 3.90 -8.48 -15.76
N ALA A 204 3.93 -9.72 -16.24
CA ALA A 204 5.06 -10.62 -16.08
C ALA A 204 5.34 -11.33 -17.41
N HIS A 205 6.60 -11.46 -17.80
CA HIS A 205 7.04 -12.06 -19.07
C HIS A 205 6.26 -11.54 -20.30
N GLY A 206 5.98 -10.23 -20.32
CA GLY A 206 5.30 -9.58 -21.45
C GLY A 206 3.80 -9.85 -21.56
N ARG A 207 3.16 -10.44 -20.55
CA ARG A 207 1.72 -10.67 -20.49
C ARG A 207 1.07 -10.00 -19.29
N LEU A 208 -0.17 -9.54 -19.48
CA LEU A 208 -1.01 -9.06 -18.38
C LEU A 208 -1.33 -10.24 -17.46
N VAL A 209 -1.10 -10.05 -16.16
CA VAL A 209 -1.40 -11.03 -15.12
C VAL A 209 -2.70 -10.70 -14.41
N SER A 210 -2.78 -9.50 -13.86
CA SER A 210 -3.92 -9.04 -13.05
C SER A 210 -3.95 -7.52 -13.03
N VAL A 211 -5.15 -6.96 -12.87
CA VAL A 211 -5.39 -5.53 -12.69
C VAL A 211 -5.99 -5.31 -11.32
N ALA A 212 -5.41 -4.42 -10.53
CA ALA A 212 -5.92 -4.07 -9.23
C ALA A 212 -5.77 -2.57 -8.96
N ARG A 213 -6.76 -2.02 -8.26
CA ARG A 213 -6.68 -0.67 -7.69
C ARG A 213 -5.89 -0.72 -6.40
N GLY A 214 -4.85 0.10 -6.29
CA GLY A 214 -4.17 0.38 -5.04
C GLY A 214 -4.79 1.56 -4.33
N GLU A 215 -4.62 1.61 -3.01
CA GLU A 215 -5.00 2.76 -2.21
C GLU A 215 -4.05 2.94 -1.03
N GLN A 216 -3.85 4.18 -0.61
CA GLN A 216 -3.01 4.50 0.54
C GLN A 216 -3.46 5.81 1.18
N ASP A 217 -3.72 5.75 2.48
CA ASP A 217 -4.09 6.91 3.28
C ASP A 217 -2.88 7.78 3.57
N TYR A 218 -3.12 9.09 3.69
CA TYR A 218 -2.16 10.09 4.11
C TYR A 218 -2.81 11.10 5.07
N PHE A 219 -2.00 11.77 5.90
CA PHE A 219 -2.51 12.65 6.97
C PHE A 219 -2.14 14.13 6.77
N SER A 220 -1.19 14.43 5.89
CA SER A 220 -0.81 15.77 5.47
C SER A 220 -0.51 15.78 3.97
N PRO A 221 -0.72 16.91 3.24
CA PRO A 221 -0.40 17.01 1.82
C PRO A 221 1.05 16.65 1.49
N ASP A 222 1.99 16.93 2.38
CA ASP A 222 3.41 16.56 2.23
C ASP A 222 3.63 15.04 2.20
N GLY A 223 2.65 14.25 2.69
CA GLY A 223 2.67 12.80 2.66
C GLY A 223 2.18 12.17 1.35
N ILE A 224 1.69 12.97 0.39
CA ILE A 224 1.17 12.46 -0.89
C ILE A 224 2.22 11.62 -1.65
N PRO A 225 3.49 12.03 -1.79
CA PRO A 225 4.49 11.21 -2.50
C PRO A 225 4.69 9.82 -1.88
N THR A 226 4.81 9.75 -0.54
CA THR A 226 4.91 8.47 0.19
C THR A 226 3.64 7.64 0.01
N ALA A 227 2.48 8.28 -0.01
CA ALA A 227 1.20 7.61 -0.23
C ALA A 227 1.10 7.03 -1.65
N THR A 228 1.60 7.71 -2.67
CA THR A 228 1.67 7.19 -4.05
C THR A 228 2.51 5.92 -4.13
N GLU A 229 3.66 5.85 -3.45
CA GLU A 229 4.47 4.63 -3.37
C GLU A 229 3.77 3.48 -2.62
N GLY A 230 3.08 3.81 -1.52
CA GLY A 230 2.26 2.84 -0.78
C GLY A 230 1.08 2.33 -1.62
N CYS A 231 0.44 3.18 -2.39
CA CYS A 231 -0.64 2.84 -3.31
C CYS A 231 -0.17 1.82 -4.36
N LYS A 232 1.02 2.02 -4.93
CA LYS A 232 1.64 1.07 -5.88
C LYS A 232 1.92 -0.28 -5.24
N SER A 233 2.49 -0.29 -4.04
CA SER A 233 2.81 -1.53 -3.32
C SER A 233 1.55 -2.28 -2.86
N ASN A 234 0.49 -1.54 -2.51
CA ASN A 234 -0.83 -2.10 -2.20
C ASN A 234 -1.46 -2.82 -3.41
N ALA A 235 -1.44 -2.18 -4.59
CA ALA A 235 -1.93 -2.80 -5.83
C ALA A 235 -1.16 -4.08 -6.18
N MET A 236 0.17 -4.06 -6.01
CA MET A 236 1.02 -5.24 -6.24
C MET A 236 0.55 -6.45 -5.45
N MET A 237 0.32 -6.30 -4.13
CA MET A 237 -0.12 -7.39 -3.27
C MET A 237 -1.49 -7.93 -3.69
N ARG A 238 -2.40 -7.04 -4.12
CA ARG A 238 -3.72 -7.42 -4.64
C ARG A 238 -3.58 -8.24 -5.92
N CYS A 239 -2.74 -7.83 -6.87
CA CYS A 239 -2.45 -8.61 -8.07
C CYS A 239 -1.79 -9.97 -7.76
N CYS A 240 -0.92 -10.04 -6.74
CA CYS A 240 -0.26 -11.28 -6.34
C CYS A 240 -1.25 -12.35 -5.84
N LYS A 241 -2.42 -11.94 -5.33
CA LYS A 241 -3.46 -12.87 -4.91
C LYS A 241 -3.94 -13.76 -6.08
N ASP A 242 -4.07 -13.19 -7.27
CA ASP A 242 -4.53 -13.93 -8.46
C ASP A 242 -3.48 -14.95 -8.96
N LEU A 243 -2.22 -14.80 -8.56
CA LEU A 243 -1.13 -15.76 -8.80
C LEU A 243 -1.08 -16.90 -7.77
N GLY A 244 -1.89 -16.84 -6.71
CA GLY A 244 -1.85 -17.79 -5.59
C GLY A 244 -0.82 -17.46 -4.50
N VAL A 245 -0.14 -16.31 -4.60
CA VAL A 245 0.86 -15.91 -3.61
C VAL A 245 0.20 -15.62 -2.27
N ALA A 246 0.74 -16.22 -1.22
CA ALA A 246 0.29 -16.03 0.15
C ALA A 246 -1.22 -16.33 0.36
N SER A 247 -1.73 -17.34 -0.35
CA SER A 247 -3.14 -17.74 -0.35
C SER A 247 -3.71 -18.02 1.05
N GLU A 248 -2.88 -18.46 1.98
CA GLU A 248 -3.22 -18.83 3.35
C GLU A 248 -3.65 -17.62 4.20
N LEU A 249 -3.11 -16.43 3.91
CA LEU A 249 -3.51 -15.19 4.58
C LEU A 249 -4.94 -14.76 4.26
N TRP A 250 -5.58 -15.43 3.31
CA TRP A 250 -6.96 -15.19 2.91
C TRP A 250 -7.92 -16.27 3.42
N ASP A 251 -7.40 -17.35 4.01
CA ASP A 251 -8.22 -18.41 4.62
C ASP A 251 -8.51 -18.07 6.10
N PRO A 252 -9.77 -17.82 6.48
CA PRO A 252 -10.14 -17.58 7.87
C PRO A 252 -9.75 -18.71 8.82
N ARG A 253 -9.64 -19.97 8.36
CA ARG A 253 -9.22 -21.09 9.21
C ARG A 253 -7.72 -21.01 9.52
N TRP A 254 -6.90 -20.83 8.49
CA TRP A 254 -5.47 -20.61 8.66
C TRP A 254 -5.19 -19.41 9.57
N ILE A 255 -5.87 -18.28 9.38
CA ILE A 255 -5.69 -17.08 10.22
C ILE A 255 -5.98 -17.36 11.70
N ARG A 256 -7.03 -18.14 12.01
CA ARG A 256 -7.34 -18.53 13.40
C ARG A 256 -6.26 -19.41 14.01
N GLN A 257 -5.78 -20.39 13.24
CA GLN A 257 -4.71 -21.29 13.68
C GLN A 257 -3.38 -20.54 13.88
N PHE A 258 -3.03 -19.66 12.95
CA PHE A 258 -1.85 -18.80 13.03
C PHE A 258 -1.90 -17.92 14.29
N ARG A 259 -3.02 -17.24 14.53
CA ARG A 259 -3.20 -16.40 15.73
C ARG A 259 -3.07 -17.22 17.02
N ALA A 260 -3.73 -18.37 17.11
CA ALA A 260 -3.62 -19.24 18.28
C ALA A 260 -2.17 -19.70 18.54
N LYS A 261 -1.42 -20.03 17.47
CA LYS A 261 -0.07 -20.58 17.58
C LYS A 261 1.00 -19.52 17.79
N TYR A 262 0.95 -18.38 17.10
CA TYR A 262 2.05 -17.43 17.01
C TYR A 262 1.77 -16.06 17.62
N THR A 263 0.54 -15.76 18.05
CA THR A 263 0.19 -14.42 18.57
C THR A 263 -0.36 -14.48 19.98
N ARG A 264 -0.36 -13.34 20.67
CA ARG A 264 -0.86 -13.16 22.02
C ARG A 264 -1.65 -11.85 22.11
N GLU A 265 -2.65 -11.84 22.97
CA GLU A 265 -3.30 -10.61 23.39
C GLU A 265 -2.53 -10.02 24.58
N ALA A 266 -2.35 -8.70 24.60
CA ALA A 266 -1.77 -7.98 25.72
C ALA A 266 -2.68 -6.81 26.10
N PHE A 267 -2.97 -6.68 27.40
CA PHE A 267 -3.60 -5.47 27.93
C PHE A 267 -2.50 -4.44 28.17
N VAL A 268 -2.68 -3.27 27.59
CA VAL A 268 -1.67 -2.21 27.61
C VAL A 268 -2.27 -0.88 28.02
N GLU A 269 -1.45 -0.06 28.66
CA GLU A 269 -1.75 1.31 29.04
C GLU A 269 -0.82 2.27 28.29
N HIS A 270 -1.38 3.33 27.72
CA HIS A 270 -0.61 4.38 27.08
C HIS A 270 0.15 5.18 28.15
N VAL A 271 1.48 5.28 28.04
CA VAL A 271 2.35 5.90 29.06
C VAL A 271 1.93 7.33 29.38
N THR A 272 1.61 8.15 28.37
CA THR A 272 1.18 9.55 28.57
C THR A 272 -0.30 9.71 28.93
N THR A 273 -1.22 9.12 28.16
CA THR A 273 -2.67 9.36 28.30
C THR A 273 -3.34 8.45 29.34
N LYS A 274 -2.63 7.45 29.87
CA LYS A 274 -3.14 6.41 30.79
C LYS A 274 -4.33 5.62 30.23
N ARG A 275 -4.55 5.69 28.91
CA ARG A 275 -5.63 4.97 28.24
C ARG A 275 -5.28 3.48 28.19
N LYS A 276 -6.17 2.65 28.71
CA LYS A 276 -6.06 1.19 28.63
C LYS A 276 -6.71 0.66 27.35
N THR A 277 -6.05 -0.27 26.68
CA THR A 277 -6.56 -0.97 25.50
C THR A 277 -6.01 -2.38 25.43
N LYS A 278 -6.64 -3.23 24.62
CA LYS A 278 -6.11 -4.55 24.26
C LYS A 278 -5.46 -4.47 22.89
N ILE A 279 -4.26 -5.02 22.75
CA ILE A 279 -3.55 -5.11 21.47
C ILE A 279 -3.14 -6.55 21.18
N TRP A 280 -2.90 -6.83 19.90
CA TRP A 280 -2.31 -8.08 19.43
C TRP A 280 -0.81 -7.91 19.17
N LEU A 281 -0.04 -8.92 19.59
CA LEU A 281 1.41 -8.98 19.40
C LEU A 281 1.81 -10.40 18.99
N ARG A 282 2.96 -10.54 18.35
CA ARG A 282 3.57 -11.86 18.16
C ARG A 282 4.05 -12.40 19.51
N LYS A 283 4.03 -13.72 19.69
CA LYS A 283 4.56 -14.36 20.89
C LYS A 283 6.07 -14.10 20.95
N GLY A 284 6.54 -13.64 22.11
CA GLY A 284 7.95 -13.28 22.33
C GLY A 284 8.25 -11.79 22.15
N ASP A 285 7.44 -11.07 21.38
CA ASP A 285 7.70 -9.64 21.14
C ASP A 285 7.35 -8.79 22.37
N PRO A 286 8.21 -7.82 22.73
CA PRO A 286 7.93 -6.87 23.78
C PRO A 286 6.86 -5.86 23.35
N VAL A 287 6.13 -5.30 24.32
CA VAL A 287 5.24 -4.18 24.06
C VAL A 287 6.07 -2.94 23.71
N SER A 288 5.84 -2.35 22.53
CA SER A 288 6.52 -1.13 22.09
C SER A 288 5.94 0.14 22.73
N TYR A 289 6.79 1.13 23.02
CA TYR A 289 6.37 2.51 23.33
C TYR A 289 5.43 3.04 22.23
N PRO A 290 4.36 3.80 22.56
CA PRO A 290 4.02 4.41 23.84
C PRO A 290 3.20 3.53 24.79
N TRP A 291 3.13 2.22 24.55
CA TRP A 291 2.34 1.29 25.35
C TRP A 291 3.20 0.60 26.42
N LYS A 292 2.60 0.31 27.57
CA LYS A 292 3.18 -0.51 28.64
C LYS A 292 2.20 -1.60 29.02
N GLU A 293 2.68 -2.84 29.16
CA GLU A 293 1.85 -3.96 29.58
C GLU A 293 1.29 -3.74 30.99
N THR A 294 -0.02 -3.88 31.14
CA THR A 294 -0.72 -3.84 32.41
C THR A 294 -1.02 -5.29 32.80
N LYS A 295 -0.52 -5.71 33.96
CA LYS A 295 -0.87 -7.00 34.57
C LYS A 295 -2.25 -6.95 35.21
#